data_AF-A0A357LAT1-F1
#
_entry.id   AF-A0A357LAT1-F1
#
_cell.length_a   1.000
_cell.length_b   1.000
_cell.length_c   1.000
_cell.angle_alpha   90.00
_cell.angle_beta   90.00
_cell.angle_gamma   90.00
#
_symmetry.space_group_name_H-M   'P 1'
#
loop_
_entity.id
_entity.type
_entity.pdbx_description
1 polymer ?
#
loop_
_entity_poly.entity_id
_entity_poly.type
_entity_poly.pdbx_seq_one_letter_code
_entity_poly.pdbx_strand_id
1 'polypeptide(L)' 'MATIALVDDDENILTSVSMALEAEGHSVKTYVDGAKALA' A
#
# COMPACT_ATOMS: atom_id res chain seq x y z
N MET A 1 12.76 1.54 9.38
CA MET A 1 11.58 0.82 8.88
C MET A 1 10.35 1.66 9.15
N ALA A 2 9.70 2.14 8.10
CA ALA A 2 8.44 2.86 8.20
C ALA A 2 7.32 1.97 7.64
N THR A 3 6.18 1.95 8.31
CA THR A 3 4.98 1.27 7.82
C THR A 3 4.21 2.24 6.94
N ILE A 4 4.02 1.90 5.67
CA ILE A 4 3.35 2.74 4.67
C ILE A 4 1.96 2.16 4.42
N ALA A 5 0.92 2.97 4.61
CA ALA A 5 -0.42 2.63 4.16
C ALA A 5 -0.58 3.15 2.72
N LEU A 6 -0.73 2.22 1.78
CA LEU A 6 -0.97 2.52 0.37
C LEU A 6 -2.47 2.37 0.09
N VAL A 7 -3.10 3.43 -0.40
CA VAL A 7 -4.53 3.47 -0.67
C VAL A 7 -4.75 3.90 -2.11
N ASP A 8 -5.41 3.06 -2.90
CA ASP A 8 -5.71 3.30 -4.31
C ASP A 8 -6.91 2.44 -4.73
N ASP A 9 -7.76 2.93 -5.63
CA ASP A 9 -8.92 2.19 -6.11
C ASP A 9 -8.59 1.12 -7.17
N ASP A 10 -7.38 1.14 -7.71
CA ASP A 10 -6.90 0.17 -8.71
C ASP A 10 -5.97 -0.91 -8.10
N GLU A 11 -6.34 -2.18 -8.30
CA GLU A 11 -5.59 -3.33 -7.78
C GLU A 11 -4.20 -3.48 -8.44
N ASN A 12 -4.04 -3.09 -9.70
CA ASN A 12 -2.75 -3.14 -10.39
C ASN A 12 -1.78 -2.12 -9.80
N ILE A 13 -2.28 -0.95 -9.40
CA ILE A 13 -1.48 0.10 -8.75
C ILE A 13 -1.07 -0.34 -7.36
N LEU A 14 -2.02 -0.84 -6.55
CA LEU A 14 -1.72 -1.37 -5.22
C LEU A 14 -0.65 -2.47 -5.27
N THR A 15 -0.76 -3.40 -6.24
CA THR A 15 0.19 -4.50 -6.39
C THR A 15 1.56 -4.00 -6.85
N SER A 16 1.63 -3.15 -7.87
CA SER A 16 2.90 -2.70 -8.44
C SER A 16 3.70 -1.84 -7.45
N VAL A 17 3.02 -0.93 -6.74
CA VAL A 17 3.67 0.02 -5.82
C VAL A 17 4.00 -0.64 -4.48
N SER A 18 3.17 -1.57 -3.99
CA SER A 18 3.52 -2.34 -2.79
C SER A 18 4.80 -3.16 -3.00
N MET A 19 4.94 -3.84 -4.13
CA MET A 19 6.17 -4.57 -4.47
C MET A 19 7.40 -3.67 -4.52
N ALA A 20 7.27 -2.47 -5.09
CA ALA A 20 8.38 -1.52 -5.18
C ALA A 20 8.83 -1.03 -3.79
N LEU A 21 7.88 -0.66 -2.93
CA LEU A 21 8.14 -0.18 -1.58
C LEU A 21 8.66 -1.30 -0.65
N GLU A 22 8.16 -2.53 -0.80
CA GLU A 22 8.69 -3.70 -0.09
C GLU A 22 10.12 -4.04 -0.51
N ALA A 23 10.46 -3.87 -1.79
CA ALA A 23 11.83 -4.03 -2.28
C ALA A 23 12.81 -3.01 -1.70
N GLU A 24 12.34 -1.81 -1.35
CA GLU A 24 13.12 -0.81 -0.60
C GLU A 24 13.20 -1.12 0.92
N GLY A 25 12.54 -2.18 1.38
CA GLY A 25 12.57 -2.62 2.78
C GLY A 25 11.54 -1.92 3.69
N HIS A 26 10.50 -1.31 3.10
CA HIS A 26 9.36 -0.77 3.83
C HIS A 26 8.28 -1.84 4.04
N SER A 27 7.52 -1.74 5.14
CA SER A 27 6.34 -2.58 5.34
C SER A 27 5.11 -1.87 4.78
N VAL A 28 4.48 -2.44 3.77
CA VAL A 28 3.34 -1.82 3.08
C VAL A 28 2.04 -2.51 3.50
N LYS A 29 0.99 -1.73 3.74
CA LYS A 29 -0.38 -2.22 3.86
C LYS A 29 -1.22 -1.58 2.76
N THR A 30 -1.83 -2.40 1.92
CA THR A 30 -2.66 -1.94 0.80
C THR A 30 -4.12 -1.89 1.19
N TYR A 31 -4.82 -0.86 0.72
CA TYR A 31 -6.25 -0.67 0.94
C TYR A 31 -6.89 -0.18 -0.35
N VAL A 32 -7.95 -0.87 -0.79
CA VAL A 32 -8.74 -0.46 -1.97
C VAL A 32 -9.68 0.71 -1.63
N ASP A 33 -9.95 0.91 -0.34
CA ASP A 33 -10.92 1.88 0.14
C ASP A 33 -10.28 2.73 1.23
N GLY A 34 -10.24 4.05 1.03
CA GLY A 34 -9.71 5.00 2.01
C GLY A 34 -10.45 4.98 3.35
N ALA A 35 -11.72 4.58 3.38
CA ALA A 35 -12.45 4.39 4.63
C ALA A 35 -11.93 3.19 5.43
N LYS A 36 -11.41 2.15 4.76
CA LYS A 36 -10.72 1.01 5.42
C LYS A 36 -9.31 1.35 5.86
N ALA A 37 -8.68 2.34 5.25
CA ALA A 37 -7.32 2.78 5.59
C ALA A 37 -7.27 3.70 6.82
N LEU A 38 -8.39 4.36 7.16
CA LEU A 38 -8.48 5.35 8.24
C LEU A 38 -8.95 4.76 9.59
N ALA A 39 -9.37 3.49 9.63
CA ALA A 39 -9.93 2.81 10.81
C ALA A 39 -8.87 2.08 11.67
#